data_AF-A0A8W8NYA2-F1
#
_entry.id   AF-A0A8W8NYA2-F1
#
_cell.length_a   1.000
_cell.length_b   1.000
_cell.length_c   1.000
_cell.angle_alpha   90.00
_cell.angle_beta   90.00
_cell.angle_gamma   90.00
#
_symmetry.space_group_name_H-M   'P 1'
#
loop_
_entity.id
_entity.type
_entity.pdbx_description
1 polymer ?
#
loop_
_entity_poly.entity_id
_entity_poly.type
_entity_poly.pdbx_seq_one_letter_code
_entity_poly.pdbx_strand_id
1 'polypeptide(L)'
;MENESFQSNSKIREIHFGLIEELITHHIGNDRNKNSFTEWKLAFEEKIVDTPVQSECSVLANFNYLKKKGLLKVGKYETLREIFYKNEGALSAINLASKKIGDILESLNMDRNLLNGRPMTGKILIEVENGDIDVVKNLVLVLHEMLIDSHEIFQSLSPTETGLKILCGEESTENYSDFTQRIKNAHEKLGSILLKYGEKNQSENYSKNILKAFFRLLSSMEKDFGAKDIDINWDNSIMFTVNFASTKLYGKAVDENRESLKEKVKDHFDKIFEIMGQCKGEEKQAHHRIHRIIIY
;
A
#
# COMPACT_ATOMS: atom_id res chain seq x y z
N MET A 1 13.21 14.84 12.75
CA MET A 1 13.55 15.20 11.36
C MET A 1 12.50 14.58 10.49
N GLU A 2 11.67 15.42 9.88
CA GLU A 2 10.60 15.00 8.99
C GLU A 2 11.21 14.27 7.80
N ASN A 3 10.71 13.06 7.52
CA ASN A 3 10.96 12.38 6.25
C ASN A 3 10.20 13.16 5.17
N GLU A 4 10.74 14.31 4.75
CA GLU A 4 10.29 14.95 3.53
C GLU A 4 10.51 13.94 2.39
N SER A 5 9.41 13.40 1.88
CA SER A 5 9.42 12.58 0.67
C SER A 5 10.26 13.29 -0.39
N PHE A 6 11.25 12.62 -0.98
CA PHE A 6 12.10 13.20 -2.02
C PHE A 6 11.31 13.76 -3.22
N GLN A 7 10.04 13.34 -3.36
CA GLN A 7 9.06 13.88 -4.31
C GLN A 7 8.80 15.38 -4.10
N SER A 8 9.02 15.92 -2.89
CA SER A 8 8.83 17.33 -2.52
C SER A 8 10.09 18.17 -2.70
N ASN A 9 11.26 17.56 -2.96
CA ASN A 9 12.51 18.29 -3.15
C ASN A 9 12.45 19.17 -4.41
N SER A 10 12.62 20.49 -4.25
CA SER A 10 12.45 21.46 -5.33
C SER A 10 13.35 21.19 -6.54
N LYS A 11 14.63 20.88 -6.32
CA LYS A 11 15.59 20.58 -7.40
C LYS A 11 15.23 19.31 -8.16
N ILE A 12 14.77 18.28 -7.45
CA ILE A 12 14.31 17.03 -8.07
C ILE A 12 13.05 17.29 -8.90
N ARG A 13 12.11 18.10 -8.39
CA ARG A 13 10.89 18.48 -9.12
C ARG A 13 11.20 19.31 -10.37
N GLU A 14 12.14 20.25 -10.28
CA GLU A 14 12.61 21.03 -11.43
C GLU A 14 13.13 20.12 -12.55
N ILE A 15 13.95 19.12 -12.21
CA ILE A 15 14.43 18.13 -13.20
C ILE A 15 13.27 17.34 -13.80
N HIS A 16 12.28 16.93 -12.98
CA HIS A 16 11.11 16.20 -13.47
C HIS A 16 10.25 17.03 -14.43
N PHE A 17 9.94 18.28 -14.09
CA PHE A 17 9.14 19.15 -14.94
C PHE A 17 9.91 19.56 -16.20
N GLY A 18 11.21 19.84 -16.08
CA GLY A 18 12.08 20.10 -17.21
C GLY A 18 12.15 18.92 -18.19
N LEU A 19 12.17 17.67 -17.69
CA LEU A 19 12.07 16.49 -18.56
C LEU A 19 10.75 16.46 -19.33
N ILE A 20 9.63 16.72 -18.66
CA ILE A 20 8.31 16.71 -19.32
C ILE A 20 8.26 17.79 -20.40
N GLU A 21 8.73 19.00 -20.10
CA GLU A 21 8.80 20.11 -21.06
C GLU A 21 9.69 19.77 -22.26
N GLU A 22 10.87 19.17 -22.03
CA GLU A 22 11.78 18.71 -23.07
C GLU A 22 11.12 17.69 -24.00
N LEU A 23 10.45 16.67 -23.42
CA LEU A 23 9.76 15.64 -24.19
C LEU A 23 8.63 16.24 -25.04
N ILE A 24 7.84 17.14 -24.48
CA ILE A 24 6.73 17.79 -25.19
C ILE A 24 7.28 18.68 -26.31
N THR A 25 8.28 19.51 -26.03
CA THR A 25 8.72 20.57 -26.95
C THR A 25 9.62 20.03 -28.06
N HIS A 26 10.55 19.14 -27.72
CA HIS A 26 11.63 18.73 -28.62
C HIS A 26 11.44 17.34 -29.23
N HIS A 27 10.65 16.46 -28.60
CA HIS A 27 10.51 15.07 -29.07
C HIS A 27 9.12 14.72 -29.59
N ILE A 28 8.06 15.33 -29.06
CA ILE A 28 6.69 15.13 -29.56
C ILE A 28 6.30 16.29 -30.48
N GLY A 29 6.45 17.52 -30.01
CA GLY A 29 5.95 18.74 -30.63
C GLY A 29 4.46 18.96 -30.38
N ASN A 30 4.03 20.23 -30.43
CA ASN A 30 2.62 20.63 -30.27
C ASN A 30 1.82 20.67 -31.58
N ASP A 31 2.47 20.37 -32.71
CA ASP A 31 1.84 20.38 -34.02
C ASP A 31 1.33 18.98 -34.37
N ARG A 32 0.00 18.86 -34.46
CA ARG A 32 -0.70 17.59 -34.74
C ARG A 32 -0.39 17.02 -36.12
N ASN A 33 0.17 17.82 -37.03
CA ASN A 33 0.51 17.41 -38.39
C ASN A 33 1.96 16.95 -38.52
N LYS A 34 2.77 17.00 -37.45
CA LYS A 34 4.13 16.47 -37.47
C LYS A 34 4.14 14.97 -37.25
N ASN A 35 5.02 14.28 -37.98
CA ASN A 35 5.25 12.84 -37.82
C ASN A 35 5.56 12.44 -36.37
N SER A 36 6.30 13.27 -35.63
CA SER A 36 6.63 13.04 -34.22
C SER A 36 5.39 12.99 -33.30
N PHE A 37 4.36 13.79 -33.59
CA PHE A 37 3.10 13.77 -32.85
C PHE A 37 2.30 12.49 -33.17
N THR A 38 2.27 12.08 -34.44
CA THR A 38 1.63 10.84 -34.87
C THR A 38 2.31 9.63 -34.27
N GLU A 39 3.65 9.58 -34.27
CA GLU A 39 4.45 8.53 -33.66
C GLU A 39 4.22 8.44 -32.15
N TRP A 40 4.20 9.59 -31.45
CA TRP A 40 3.81 9.65 -30.05
C TRP A 40 2.44 9.04 -29.82
N LYS A 41 1.43 9.45 -30.60
CA LYS A 41 0.06 8.97 -30.42
C LYS A 41 -0.03 7.46 -30.61
N LEU A 42 0.56 6.93 -31.68
CA LEU A 42 0.58 5.49 -31.95
C LEU A 42 1.30 4.72 -30.84
N ALA A 43 2.46 5.20 -30.39
CA ALA A 43 3.20 4.54 -29.31
C ALA A 43 2.45 4.61 -27.98
N PHE A 44 1.78 5.73 -27.69
CA PHE A 44 0.97 5.88 -26.50
C PHE A 44 -0.25 4.94 -26.53
N GLU A 45 -0.96 4.85 -27.66
CA GLU A 45 -2.08 3.93 -27.87
C GLU A 45 -1.67 2.47 -27.76
N GLU A 46 -0.51 2.10 -28.33
CA GLU A 46 0.04 0.75 -28.26
C GLU A 46 0.32 0.32 -26.80
N LYS A 47 0.80 1.25 -25.96
CA LYS A 47 1.17 0.95 -24.57
C LYS A 47 0.03 1.18 -23.57
N ILE A 48 -0.90 2.09 -23.86
CA ILE A 48 -1.97 2.52 -22.94
C ILE A 48 -3.33 2.26 -23.59
N VAL A 49 -3.95 1.13 -23.24
CA VAL A 49 -5.22 0.62 -23.80
C VAL A 49 -6.46 1.25 -23.13
N ASP A 50 -6.44 2.57 -22.88
CA ASP A 50 -7.55 3.31 -22.23
C ASP A 50 -8.22 4.27 -23.22
N THR A 51 -9.40 3.89 -23.73
CA THR A 51 -10.12 4.57 -24.81
C THR A 51 -10.49 6.03 -24.52
N PRO A 52 -10.96 6.40 -23.30
CA PRO A 52 -11.22 7.78 -22.92
C PRO A 52 -10.05 8.75 -23.14
N VAL A 53 -8.82 8.41 -22.73
CA VAL A 53 -7.70 9.36 -22.84
C VAL A 53 -7.17 9.50 -24.28
N GLN A 54 -7.40 8.48 -25.11
CA GLN A 54 -7.08 8.50 -26.53
C GLN A 54 -7.98 9.48 -27.31
N SER A 55 -9.22 9.69 -26.82
CA SER A 55 -10.20 10.59 -27.44
C SER A 55 -9.85 12.08 -27.31
N GLU A 56 -9.17 12.48 -26.23
CA GLU A 56 -8.86 13.90 -25.95
C GLU A 56 -7.72 14.47 -26.83
N CYS A 57 -6.90 13.62 -27.45
CA CYS A 57 -5.84 14.00 -28.40
C CYS A 57 -4.95 15.17 -27.93
N SER A 58 -4.60 15.21 -26.64
CA SER A 58 -3.71 16.20 -26.06
C SER A 58 -2.54 15.53 -25.35
N VAL A 59 -1.31 15.93 -25.73
CA VAL A 59 -0.07 15.43 -25.12
C VAL A 59 -0.07 15.71 -23.62
N LEU A 60 -0.50 16.89 -23.19
CA LEU A 60 -0.58 17.24 -21.77
C LEU A 60 -1.61 16.38 -21.03
N ALA A 61 -2.74 16.06 -21.66
CA ALA A 61 -3.73 15.15 -21.09
C ALA A 61 -3.16 13.74 -20.94
N ASN A 62 -2.37 13.26 -21.91
CA ASN A 62 -1.68 11.97 -21.81
C ASN A 62 -0.70 11.94 -20.63
N PHE A 63 0.14 12.98 -20.45
CA PHE A 63 1.03 13.07 -19.29
C PHE A 63 0.27 13.15 -17.95
N ASN A 64 -0.82 13.92 -17.89
CA ASN A 64 -1.65 14.01 -16.68
C ASN A 64 -2.33 12.68 -16.35
N TYR A 65 -2.76 11.94 -17.36
CA TYR A 65 -3.29 10.59 -17.21
C TYR A 65 -2.24 9.63 -16.63
N LEU A 66 -1.01 9.61 -17.19
CA LEU A 66 0.07 8.78 -16.66
C LEU A 66 0.36 9.10 -15.18
N LYS A 67 0.33 10.39 -14.81
CA LYS A 67 0.49 10.82 -13.41
C LYS A 67 -0.66 10.32 -12.52
N LYS A 68 -1.92 10.52 -12.95
CA LYS A 68 -3.12 10.12 -12.20
C LYS A 68 -3.18 8.59 -11.98
N LYS A 69 -2.76 7.80 -12.96
CA LYS A 69 -2.67 6.34 -12.86
C LYS A 69 -1.42 5.84 -12.14
N GLY A 70 -0.53 6.75 -11.72
CA GLY A 70 0.71 6.41 -11.04
C GLY A 70 1.78 5.78 -11.94
N LEU A 71 1.57 5.78 -13.26
CA LEU A 71 2.49 5.28 -14.30
C LEU A 71 3.64 6.25 -14.60
N LEU A 72 3.51 7.50 -14.16
CA LEU A 72 4.55 8.51 -14.18
C LEU A 72 4.62 9.22 -12.84
N LYS A 73 5.79 9.19 -12.20
CA LYS A 73 6.09 9.96 -10.97
C LYS A 73 7.49 10.55 -11.06
N VAL A 74 7.82 11.47 -10.16
CA VAL A 74 9.17 12.03 -10.07
C VAL A 74 10.18 10.89 -9.92
N GLY A 75 11.11 10.81 -10.87
CA GLY A 75 12.15 9.77 -10.89
C GLY A 75 11.74 8.40 -11.43
N LYS A 76 10.45 8.17 -11.71
CA LYS A 76 9.90 6.90 -12.22
C LYS A 76 9.46 7.06 -13.67
N TYR A 77 10.32 6.64 -14.60
CA TYR A 77 10.20 6.94 -16.03
C TYR A 77 10.13 5.70 -16.92
N GLU A 78 9.92 4.52 -16.36
CA GLU A 78 9.86 3.23 -17.07
C GLU A 78 8.82 3.26 -18.18
N THR A 79 7.58 3.67 -17.87
CA THR A 79 6.50 3.83 -18.86
C THR A 79 6.89 4.80 -19.98
N LEU A 80 7.62 5.88 -19.66
CA LEU A 80 8.10 6.80 -20.69
C LEU A 80 9.15 6.13 -21.58
N ARG A 81 10.06 5.32 -21.03
CA ARG A 81 11.04 4.57 -21.84
C ARG A 81 10.34 3.56 -22.76
N GLU A 82 9.27 2.93 -22.29
CA GLU A 82 8.47 2.00 -23.10
C GLU A 82 7.73 2.70 -24.23
N ILE A 83 7.19 3.91 -23.99
CA ILE A 83 6.52 4.70 -25.03
C ILE A 83 7.54 5.25 -26.03
N PHE A 84 8.66 5.80 -25.55
CA PHE A 84 9.71 6.40 -26.37
C PHE A 84 10.77 5.42 -26.88
N TYR A 85 10.52 4.11 -26.87
CA TYR A 85 11.54 3.08 -27.16
C TYR A 85 12.24 3.22 -28.53
N LYS A 86 11.60 3.90 -29.50
CA LYS A 86 12.16 4.19 -30.84
C LYS A 86 12.81 5.58 -30.97
N ASN A 87 12.66 6.45 -29.99
CA ASN A 87 13.17 7.83 -30.03
C ASN A 87 14.42 7.94 -29.13
N GLU A 88 15.59 7.71 -29.71
CA GLU A 88 16.87 7.71 -28.98
C GLU A 88 17.14 9.04 -28.26
N GLY A 89 16.76 10.17 -28.86
CA GLY A 89 16.89 11.49 -28.25
C GLY A 89 16.07 11.61 -26.96
N ALA A 90 14.80 11.21 -27.01
CA ALA A 90 13.91 11.20 -25.84
C ALA A 90 14.42 10.25 -24.75
N LEU A 91 14.89 9.06 -25.14
CA LEU A 91 15.49 8.11 -24.20
C LEU A 91 16.74 8.69 -23.52
N SER A 92 17.59 9.40 -24.26
CA SER A 92 18.76 10.08 -23.71
C SER A 92 18.36 11.15 -22.69
N ALA A 93 17.35 11.98 -23.01
CA ALA A 93 16.82 12.98 -22.09
C ALA A 93 16.25 12.34 -20.81
N ILE A 94 15.47 11.26 -20.94
CA ILE A 94 14.93 10.49 -19.80
C ILE A 94 16.06 9.95 -18.93
N ASN A 95 17.08 9.34 -19.52
CA ASN A 95 18.22 8.77 -18.80
C ASN A 95 19.05 9.85 -18.10
N LEU A 96 19.27 11.00 -18.74
CA LEU A 96 19.97 12.13 -18.14
C LEU A 96 19.20 12.69 -16.93
N ALA A 97 17.88 12.84 -17.05
CA ALA A 97 17.03 13.28 -15.94
C ALA A 97 17.05 12.27 -14.78
N SER A 98 16.91 10.97 -15.06
CA SER A 98 17.05 9.91 -14.05
C SER A 98 18.42 9.97 -13.35
N LYS A 99 19.51 10.15 -14.11
CA LYS A 99 20.86 10.27 -13.56
C LYS A 99 20.98 11.48 -12.65
N LYS A 100 20.58 12.68 -13.10
CA LYS A 100 20.64 13.91 -12.28
C LYS A 100 19.87 13.78 -10.97
N ILE A 101 18.67 13.17 -11.01
CA ILE A 101 17.90 12.90 -9.79
C ILE A 101 18.65 11.90 -8.90
N GLY A 102 19.19 10.83 -9.48
CA GLY A 102 19.98 9.84 -8.75
C GLY A 102 21.23 10.42 -8.08
N ASP A 103 21.90 11.37 -8.71
CA ASP A 103 23.07 12.07 -8.17
C ASP A 103 22.68 12.98 -7.00
N ILE A 104 21.52 13.65 -7.09
CA ILE A 104 20.98 14.43 -5.96
C ILE A 104 20.64 13.52 -4.79
N LEU A 105 19.95 12.40 -5.02
CA LEU A 105 19.62 11.45 -3.96
C LEU A 105 20.89 10.94 -3.26
N GLU A 106 21.92 10.58 -4.02
CA GLU A 106 23.20 10.15 -3.48
C GLU A 106 23.87 11.24 -2.64
N SER A 107 23.87 12.50 -3.11
CA SER A 107 24.39 13.64 -2.35
C SER A 107 23.64 13.93 -1.04
N LEU A 108 22.38 13.48 -0.95
CA LEU A 108 21.53 13.59 0.24
C LEU A 108 21.57 12.32 1.11
N ASN A 109 22.44 11.36 0.80
CA ASN A 109 22.47 10.02 1.42
C ASN A 109 21.11 9.28 1.34
N MET A 110 20.32 9.55 0.31
CA MET A 110 19.06 8.89 0.03
C MET A 110 19.26 7.71 -0.94
N ASP A 111 18.49 6.63 -0.74
CA ASP A 111 18.63 5.41 -1.54
C ASP A 111 18.16 5.63 -2.99
N ARG A 112 19.04 5.41 -3.98
CA ARG A 112 18.70 5.46 -5.42
C ARG A 112 17.61 4.46 -5.81
N ASN A 113 17.36 3.41 -5.03
CA ASN A 113 16.26 2.45 -5.26
C ASN A 113 14.86 3.07 -5.14
N LEU A 114 14.75 4.28 -4.57
CA LEU A 114 13.52 5.06 -4.58
C LEU A 114 13.02 5.40 -6.01
N LEU A 115 13.95 5.42 -6.99
CA LEU A 115 13.67 5.68 -8.40
C LEU A 115 13.24 4.41 -9.15
N ASN A 116 13.88 3.27 -8.84
CA ASN A 116 13.79 2.05 -9.65
C ASN A 116 13.02 0.90 -8.99
N GLY A 117 12.45 1.10 -7.81
CA GLY A 117 11.68 0.07 -7.13
C GLY A 117 10.45 -0.33 -7.94
N ARG A 118 10.54 -1.44 -8.69
CA ARG A 118 9.36 -2.23 -9.01
C ARG A 118 8.73 -2.58 -7.66
N PRO A 119 7.45 -2.23 -7.43
CA PRO A 119 6.76 -2.71 -6.25
C PRO A 119 6.83 -4.23 -6.28
N MET A 120 7.33 -4.81 -5.20
CA MET A 120 7.34 -6.24 -5.01
C MET A 120 6.24 -6.59 -4.04
N THR A 121 5.56 -7.69 -4.32
CA THR A 121 4.47 -8.17 -3.49
C THR A 121 4.93 -9.44 -2.81
N GLY A 122 4.91 -9.45 -1.48
CA GLY A 122 5.03 -10.66 -0.67
C GLY A 122 3.66 -11.11 -0.19
N LYS A 123 3.50 -12.41 0.02
CA LYS A 123 2.28 -12.98 0.57
C LYS A 123 2.59 -13.72 1.87
N ILE A 124 1.73 -13.54 2.85
CA ILE A 124 1.83 -14.20 4.16
C ILE A 124 0.53 -14.97 4.37
N LEU A 125 0.62 -16.30 4.41
CA LEU A 125 -0.49 -17.19 4.76
C LEU A 125 -0.40 -17.55 6.23
N ILE A 126 -1.54 -17.49 6.90
CA ILE A 126 -1.73 -17.93 8.28
C ILE A 126 -2.77 -19.05 8.25
N GLU A 127 -2.29 -20.27 8.47
CA GLU A 127 -3.13 -21.45 8.61
C GLU A 127 -3.58 -21.56 10.06
N VAL A 128 -4.89 -21.63 10.26
CA VAL A 128 -5.51 -21.74 11.58
C VAL A 128 -6.00 -23.17 11.77
N GLU A 129 -5.53 -23.82 12.82
CA GLU A 129 -5.95 -25.19 13.18
C GLU A 129 -6.89 -25.15 14.38
N ASN A 130 -7.81 -26.12 14.45
CA ASN A 130 -8.75 -26.32 15.56
C ASN A 130 -9.58 -25.08 15.91
N GLY A 131 -10.09 -24.41 14.87
CA GLY A 131 -10.88 -23.19 14.97
C GLY A 131 -12.29 -23.31 14.38
N ASP A 132 -13.20 -22.46 14.87
CA ASP A 132 -14.45 -22.19 14.17
C ASP A 132 -14.14 -21.36 12.91
N ILE A 133 -14.07 -22.03 11.77
CA ILE A 133 -13.66 -21.47 10.48
C ILE A 133 -14.56 -20.29 10.08
N ASP A 134 -15.87 -20.40 10.31
CA ASP A 134 -16.82 -19.35 9.96
C ASP A 134 -16.57 -18.08 10.78
N VAL A 135 -16.21 -18.24 12.06
CA VAL A 135 -15.88 -17.12 12.94
C VAL A 135 -14.58 -16.43 12.49
N VAL A 136 -13.55 -17.20 12.14
CA VAL A 136 -12.28 -16.64 11.64
C VAL A 136 -12.48 -15.95 10.29
N LYS A 137 -13.24 -16.55 9.39
CA LYS A 137 -13.59 -15.93 8.10
C LYS A 137 -14.30 -14.59 8.29
N ASN A 138 -15.31 -14.54 9.16
CA ASN A 138 -16.04 -13.31 9.44
C ASN A 138 -15.17 -12.24 10.12
N LEU A 139 -14.24 -12.65 10.99
CA LEU A 139 -13.22 -11.74 11.53
C LEU A 139 -12.41 -11.11 10.40
N VAL A 140 -11.86 -11.92 9.49
CA VAL A 140 -11.03 -11.43 8.37
C VAL A 140 -11.80 -10.47 7.48
N LEU A 141 -13.07 -10.73 7.20
CA LEU A 141 -13.92 -9.83 6.42
C LEU A 141 -14.07 -8.45 7.08
N VAL A 142 -14.27 -8.40 8.40
CA VAL A 142 -14.36 -7.11 9.11
C VAL A 142 -13.01 -6.39 9.13
N LEU A 143 -11.91 -7.12 9.30
CA LEU A 143 -10.57 -6.53 9.26
C LEU A 143 -10.22 -5.97 7.87
N HIS A 144 -10.62 -6.67 6.80
CA HIS A 144 -10.47 -6.23 5.41
C HIS A 144 -11.27 -4.96 5.13
N GLU A 145 -12.55 -4.90 5.52
CA GLU A 145 -13.37 -3.69 5.38
C GLU A 145 -12.73 -2.50 6.10
N MET A 146 -12.19 -2.72 7.32
CA MET A 146 -11.50 -1.66 8.06
C MET A 146 -10.22 -1.19 7.39
N LEU A 147 -9.51 -2.09 6.73
CA LEU A 147 -8.31 -1.76 5.97
C LEU A 147 -8.68 -0.86 4.79
N ILE A 148 -9.70 -1.22 4.02
CA ILE A 148 -10.23 -0.40 2.91
C ILE A 148 -10.66 0.98 3.42
N ASP A 149 -11.51 1.02 4.44
CA ASP A 149 -12.04 2.27 5.00
C ASP A 149 -10.91 3.19 5.50
N SER A 150 -9.84 2.62 6.08
CA SER A 150 -8.67 3.41 6.51
C SER A 150 -7.89 4.01 5.33
N HIS A 151 -7.68 3.25 4.25
CA HIS A 151 -6.95 3.73 3.07
C HIS A 151 -7.72 4.79 2.29
N GLU A 152 -9.06 4.69 2.23
CA GLU A 152 -9.90 5.68 1.56
C GLU A 152 -9.84 7.05 2.24
N ILE A 153 -9.84 7.07 3.57
CA ILE A 153 -9.96 8.30 4.37
C ILE A 153 -8.60 8.99 4.58
N PHE A 154 -7.51 8.22 4.73
CA PHE A 154 -6.19 8.76 5.10
C PHE A 154 -5.23 8.92 3.92
N GLN A 155 -5.68 9.45 2.78
CA GLN A 155 -4.85 9.57 1.57
C GLN A 155 -3.55 10.41 1.76
N SER A 156 -3.50 11.28 2.78
CA SER A 156 -2.36 12.16 3.10
C SER A 156 -1.66 11.85 4.45
N LEU A 157 -2.14 10.88 5.22
CA LEU A 157 -1.60 10.48 6.53
C LEU A 157 -1.22 8.99 6.51
N SER A 158 -0.46 8.48 7.49
CA SER A 158 -0.33 7.01 7.65
C SER A 158 -1.65 6.47 8.19
N PRO A 159 -2.44 5.70 7.39
CA PRO A 159 -3.75 5.22 7.80
C PRO A 159 -3.68 4.36 9.06
N THR A 160 -2.59 3.60 9.19
CA THR A 160 -2.37 2.65 10.27
C THR A 160 -1.99 3.34 11.58
N GLU A 161 -1.13 4.36 11.51
CA GLU A 161 -0.71 5.11 12.71
C GLU A 161 -1.82 6.02 13.23
N THR A 162 -2.50 6.76 12.35
CA THR A 162 -3.65 7.59 12.73
C THR A 162 -4.77 6.73 13.29
N GLY A 163 -5.08 5.59 12.64
CA GLY A 163 -6.11 4.68 13.15
C GLY A 163 -5.78 4.09 14.51
N LEU A 164 -4.52 3.74 14.75
CA LEU A 164 -4.06 3.25 16.06
C LEU A 164 -4.20 4.31 17.15
N LYS A 165 -3.80 5.57 16.87
CA LYS A 165 -3.93 6.68 17.83
C LYS A 165 -5.38 6.94 18.21
N ILE A 166 -6.31 6.92 17.24
CA ILE A 166 -7.75 7.05 17.52
C ILE A 166 -8.24 5.91 18.41
N LEU A 167 -7.87 4.65 18.10
CA LEU A 167 -8.25 3.50 18.92
C LEU A 167 -7.68 3.56 20.35
N CYS A 168 -6.50 4.16 20.52
CA CYS A 168 -5.86 4.40 21.81
C CYS A 168 -6.42 5.61 22.57
N GLY A 169 -7.18 6.50 21.91
CA GLY A 169 -7.68 7.75 22.49
C GLY A 169 -6.64 8.88 22.51
N GLU A 170 -5.61 8.78 21.67
CA GLU A 170 -4.50 9.74 21.58
C GLU A 170 -4.76 10.85 20.53
N GLU A 171 -5.69 10.65 19.61
CA GLU A 171 -6.14 11.66 18.65
C GLU A 171 -7.64 11.94 18.81
N SER A 172 -8.02 13.21 18.66
CA SER A 172 -9.42 13.65 18.74
C SER A 172 -10.23 13.12 17.55
N THR A 173 -11.41 12.60 17.85
CA THR A 173 -12.38 12.09 16.86
C THR A 173 -13.04 13.20 16.05
N GLU A 174 -12.94 14.46 16.46
CA GLU A 174 -13.62 15.60 15.80
C GLU A 174 -13.08 15.88 14.40
N ASN A 175 -11.77 15.71 14.18
CA ASN A 175 -11.15 15.91 12.87
C ASN A 175 -11.31 14.70 11.92
N TYR A 176 -11.81 13.57 12.44
CA TYR A 176 -11.91 12.29 11.74
C TYR A 176 -13.24 11.60 12.00
N SER A 177 -14.34 12.36 11.98
CA SER A 177 -15.69 11.86 12.30
C SER A 177 -16.09 10.67 11.45
N ASP A 178 -15.78 10.72 10.14
CA ASP A 178 -16.11 9.65 9.19
C ASP A 178 -15.37 8.35 9.53
N PHE A 179 -14.06 8.42 9.77
CA PHE A 179 -13.27 7.25 10.13
C PHE A 179 -13.64 6.71 11.52
N THR A 180 -13.94 7.60 12.47
CA THR A 180 -14.42 7.21 13.80
C THR A 180 -15.72 6.42 13.69
N GLN A 181 -16.65 6.85 12.82
CA GLN A 181 -17.88 6.11 12.57
C GLN A 181 -17.61 4.74 11.93
N ARG A 182 -16.64 4.63 11.01
CA ARG A 182 -16.22 3.34 10.44
C ARG A 182 -15.64 2.40 11.50
N ILE A 183 -14.74 2.88 12.36
CA ILE A 183 -14.24 2.12 13.52
C ILE A 183 -15.41 1.61 14.37
N LYS A 184 -16.37 2.48 14.69
CA LYS A 184 -17.54 2.10 15.49
C LYS A 184 -18.36 0.99 14.83
N ASN A 185 -18.61 1.10 13.52
CA ASN A 185 -19.33 0.08 12.78
C ASN A 185 -18.59 -1.28 12.79
N ALA A 186 -17.27 -1.28 12.59
CA ALA A 186 -16.49 -2.51 12.65
C ALA A 186 -16.41 -3.10 14.06
N HIS A 187 -16.32 -2.24 15.07
CA HIS A 187 -16.38 -2.61 16.48
C HIS A 187 -17.71 -3.29 16.85
N GLU A 188 -18.84 -2.78 16.35
CA GLU A 188 -20.17 -3.39 16.48
C GLU A 188 -20.31 -4.72 15.73
N LYS A 189 -19.78 -4.81 14.49
CA LYS A 189 -19.75 -6.05 13.70
C LYS A 189 -18.93 -7.14 14.40
N LEU A 190 -17.72 -6.80 14.86
CA LEU A 190 -16.87 -7.71 15.64
C LEU A 190 -17.56 -8.10 16.94
N GLY A 191 -18.17 -7.16 17.66
CA GLY A 191 -18.96 -7.44 18.85
C GLY A 191 -20.04 -8.48 18.58
N SER A 192 -20.78 -8.33 17.48
CA SER A 192 -21.82 -9.28 17.05
C SER A 192 -21.28 -10.67 16.71
N ILE A 193 -20.09 -10.76 16.11
CA ILE A 193 -19.40 -12.04 15.85
C ILE A 193 -19.01 -12.70 17.19
N LEU A 194 -18.40 -11.93 18.10
CA LEU A 194 -17.97 -12.43 19.40
C LEU A 194 -19.15 -12.86 20.29
N LEU A 195 -20.28 -12.16 20.21
CA LEU A 195 -21.52 -12.51 20.90
C LEU A 195 -22.12 -13.84 20.43
N LYS A 196 -22.00 -14.14 19.13
CA LYS A 196 -22.40 -15.45 18.59
C LYS A 196 -21.42 -16.55 19.01
N TYR A 197 -20.17 -16.17 19.29
CA TYR A 197 -19.08 -17.07 19.63
C TYR A 197 -18.99 -17.39 21.14
N GLY A 198 -19.50 -16.52 22.02
CA GLY A 198 -19.28 -16.59 23.47
C GLY A 198 -20.23 -15.73 24.31
N GLU A 199 -19.85 -15.41 25.54
CA GLU A 199 -20.73 -14.72 26.51
C GLU A 199 -20.89 -13.21 26.27
N LYS A 200 -22.08 -12.72 26.65
CA LYS A 200 -22.61 -11.39 26.28
C LYS A 200 -21.87 -10.18 26.86
N ASN A 201 -21.13 -10.33 27.95
CA ASN A 201 -20.81 -9.19 28.83
C ASN A 201 -19.46 -8.53 28.56
N GLN A 202 -18.65 -9.02 27.60
CA GLN A 202 -17.32 -8.47 27.32
C GLN A 202 -16.98 -8.28 25.83
N SER A 203 -17.91 -8.59 24.92
CA SER A 203 -17.69 -8.52 23.47
C SER A 203 -17.23 -7.15 22.98
N GLU A 204 -17.67 -6.07 23.64
CA GLU A 204 -17.31 -4.68 23.31
C GLU A 204 -15.83 -4.36 23.63
N ASN A 205 -15.33 -4.79 24.79
CA ASN A 205 -13.93 -4.58 25.13
C ASN A 205 -13.01 -5.42 24.25
N TYR A 206 -13.43 -6.66 23.96
CA TYR A 206 -12.67 -7.58 23.12
C TYR A 206 -12.60 -7.15 21.66
N SER A 207 -13.70 -6.67 21.06
CA SER A 207 -13.67 -6.16 19.69
C SER A 207 -12.72 -4.96 19.54
N LYS A 208 -12.69 -4.05 20.52
CA LYS A 208 -11.74 -2.92 20.52
C LYS A 208 -10.28 -3.40 20.61
N ASN A 209 -10.01 -4.41 21.43
CA ASN A 209 -8.68 -4.97 21.59
C ASN A 209 -8.20 -5.74 20.35
N ILE A 210 -9.10 -6.43 19.65
CA ILE A 210 -8.81 -7.07 18.35
C ILE A 210 -8.41 -6.02 17.31
N LEU A 211 -9.19 -4.94 17.18
CA LEU A 211 -8.85 -3.84 16.26
C LEU A 211 -7.50 -3.22 16.61
N LYS A 212 -7.24 -2.96 17.90
CA LYS A 212 -5.93 -2.46 18.34
C LYS A 212 -4.77 -3.39 17.97
N ALA A 213 -4.93 -4.70 18.18
CA ALA A 213 -3.92 -5.68 17.82
C ALA A 213 -3.67 -5.70 16.31
N PHE A 214 -4.74 -5.63 15.51
CA PHE A 214 -4.62 -5.56 14.05
C PHE A 214 -3.90 -4.29 13.58
N PHE A 215 -4.29 -3.10 14.06
CA PHE A 215 -3.63 -1.84 13.68
C PHE A 215 -2.17 -1.77 14.15
N ARG A 216 -1.83 -2.40 15.29
CA ARG A 216 -0.43 -2.55 15.73
C ARG A 216 0.39 -3.43 14.79
N LEU A 217 -0.20 -4.52 14.29
CA LEU A 217 0.45 -5.35 13.28
C LEU A 217 0.72 -4.52 12.02
N LEU A 218 -0.30 -3.84 11.47
CA LEU A 218 -0.14 -3.02 10.27
C LEU A 218 0.92 -1.92 10.45
N SER A 219 0.89 -1.20 11.57
CA SER A 219 1.90 -0.17 11.87
C SER A 219 3.31 -0.76 11.98
N SER A 220 3.44 -1.96 12.56
CA SER A 220 4.74 -2.66 12.62
C SER A 220 5.20 -3.11 11.23
N MET A 221 4.29 -3.59 10.37
CA MET A 221 4.59 -3.96 8.99
C MET A 221 5.15 -2.77 8.19
N GLU A 222 4.56 -1.59 8.37
CA GLU A 222 5.06 -0.35 7.75
C GLU A 222 6.42 0.06 8.31
N LYS A 223 6.54 0.16 9.64
CA LYS A 223 7.72 0.75 10.31
C LYS A 223 8.93 -0.18 10.31
N ASP A 224 8.72 -1.44 10.66
CA ASP A 224 9.80 -2.42 10.88
C ASP A 224 10.20 -3.10 9.57
N PHE A 225 9.23 -3.33 8.66
CA PHE A 225 9.43 -4.12 7.44
C PHE A 225 9.26 -3.33 6.14
N GLY A 226 8.90 -2.05 6.20
CA GLY A 226 8.79 -1.19 5.00
C GLY A 226 7.63 -1.57 4.09
N ALA A 227 6.56 -2.17 4.63
CA ALA A 227 5.31 -2.34 3.93
C ALA A 227 4.75 -0.97 3.53
N LYS A 228 4.19 -0.89 2.33
CA LYS A 228 3.61 0.34 1.79
C LYS A 228 2.09 0.26 1.68
N ASP A 229 1.62 -0.92 1.33
CA ASP A 229 0.21 -1.21 1.14
C ASP A 229 0.01 -2.68 1.52
N ILE A 230 -1.10 -2.95 2.20
CA ILE A 230 -1.40 -4.24 2.78
C ILE A 230 -2.85 -4.52 2.43
N ASP A 231 -3.09 -5.73 1.94
CA ASP A 231 -4.42 -6.30 1.80
C ASP A 231 -4.51 -7.57 2.65
N ILE A 232 -5.70 -7.89 3.13
CA ILE A 232 -6.01 -9.11 3.87
C ILE A 232 -7.27 -9.74 3.29
N ASN A 233 -7.26 -11.04 3.07
CA ASN A 233 -8.46 -11.77 2.64
C ASN A 233 -8.47 -13.19 3.20
N TRP A 234 -9.59 -13.89 2.97
CA TRP A 234 -9.80 -15.27 3.35
C TRP A 234 -9.86 -16.17 2.10
N ASP A 235 -8.90 -17.09 1.99
CA ASP A 235 -8.90 -18.17 1.00
C ASP A 235 -8.41 -19.46 1.67
N ASN A 236 -9.34 -20.16 2.33
CA ASN A 236 -9.09 -21.33 3.19
C ASN A 236 -8.11 -21.11 4.37
N SER A 237 -7.50 -19.93 4.41
CA SER A 237 -6.50 -19.44 5.35
C SER A 237 -6.56 -17.92 5.32
N ILE A 238 -5.94 -17.26 6.32
CA ILE A 238 -5.82 -15.81 6.31
C ILE A 238 -4.63 -15.46 5.41
N MET A 239 -4.87 -14.72 4.32
CA MET A 239 -3.81 -14.30 3.41
C MET A 239 -3.61 -12.79 3.51
N PHE A 240 -2.40 -12.37 3.86
CA PHE A 240 -1.95 -11.00 3.66
C PHE A 240 -1.21 -10.88 2.33
N THR A 241 -1.53 -9.85 1.57
CA THR A 241 -0.76 -9.43 0.41
C THR A 241 -0.10 -8.11 0.76
N VAL A 242 1.23 -8.09 0.79
CA VAL A 242 2.03 -6.96 1.27
C VAL A 242 2.82 -6.39 0.11
N ASN A 243 2.55 -5.15 -0.25
CA ASN A 243 3.26 -4.42 -1.28
C ASN A 243 4.40 -3.61 -0.65
N PHE A 244 5.62 -3.83 -1.12
CA PHE A 244 6.82 -3.12 -0.68
C PHE A 244 7.19 -2.03 -1.69
N ALA A 245 7.70 -0.90 -1.19
CA ALA A 245 8.06 0.22 -2.05
C ALA A 245 9.25 -0.05 -2.98
N SER A 246 10.06 -1.07 -2.68
CA SER A 246 11.21 -1.50 -3.48
C SER A 246 11.56 -2.98 -3.27
N THR A 247 12.28 -3.55 -4.23
CA THR A 247 12.91 -4.88 -4.14
C THR A 247 13.85 -5.02 -2.95
N LYS A 248 14.55 -3.96 -2.55
CA LYS A 248 15.44 -3.97 -1.39
C LYS A 248 14.67 -4.12 -0.08
N LEU A 249 13.56 -3.39 0.08
CA LEU A 249 12.71 -3.51 1.28
C LEU A 249 12.05 -4.88 1.34
N TYR A 250 11.59 -5.38 0.19
CA TYR A 250 11.13 -6.77 0.08
C TYR A 250 12.22 -7.76 0.51
N GLY A 251 13.43 -7.68 -0.07
CA GLY A 251 14.51 -8.61 0.27
C GLY A 251 14.92 -8.52 1.75
N LYS A 252 14.98 -7.32 2.30
CA LYS A 252 15.22 -7.13 3.73
C LYS A 252 14.12 -7.78 4.59
N ALA A 253 12.85 -7.62 4.23
CA ALA A 253 11.73 -8.15 5.01
C ALA A 253 11.55 -9.67 4.86
N VAL A 254 11.58 -10.16 3.61
CA VAL A 254 11.20 -11.53 3.23
C VAL A 254 12.40 -12.46 3.12
N ASP A 255 13.57 -11.98 2.68
CA ASP A 255 14.75 -12.82 2.52
C ASP A 255 15.65 -12.77 3.77
N GLU A 256 15.92 -11.57 4.29
CA GLU A 256 16.83 -11.39 5.44
C GLU A 256 16.13 -11.53 6.80
N ASN A 257 14.95 -10.94 6.97
CA ASN A 257 14.23 -10.88 8.25
C ASN A 257 12.98 -11.77 8.28
N ARG A 258 12.93 -12.80 7.45
CA ARG A 258 11.75 -13.67 7.27
C ARG A 258 11.21 -14.22 8.59
N GLU A 259 12.09 -14.72 9.45
CA GLU A 259 11.68 -15.34 10.71
C GLU A 259 11.17 -14.30 11.72
N SER A 260 11.79 -13.12 11.78
CA SER A 260 11.28 -12.02 12.61
C SER A 260 9.90 -11.54 12.12
N LEU A 261 9.71 -11.48 10.80
CA LEU A 261 8.41 -11.16 10.21
C LEU A 261 7.35 -12.22 10.58
N LYS A 262 7.68 -13.52 10.47
CA LYS A 262 6.77 -14.60 10.90
C LYS A 262 6.42 -14.48 12.37
N GLU A 263 7.40 -14.30 13.25
CA GLU A 263 7.21 -14.18 14.70
C GLU A 263 6.31 -12.99 15.01
N LYS A 264 6.56 -11.83 14.40
CA LYS A 264 5.74 -10.64 14.58
C LYS A 264 4.28 -10.86 14.18
N VAL A 265 4.03 -11.47 13.02
CA VAL A 265 2.68 -11.79 12.56
C VAL A 265 2.02 -12.79 13.52
N LYS A 266 2.76 -13.83 13.93
CA LYS A 266 2.30 -14.84 14.87
C LYS A 266 1.86 -14.23 16.19
N ASP A 267 2.69 -13.40 16.81
CA ASP A 267 2.41 -12.80 18.11
C ASP A 267 1.12 -11.96 18.11
N HIS A 268 0.87 -11.22 17.02
CA HIS A 268 -0.34 -10.40 16.92
C HIS A 268 -1.60 -11.24 16.71
N PHE A 269 -1.53 -12.30 15.89
CA PHE A 269 -2.67 -13.19 15.69
C PHE A 269 -2.92 -14.11 16.88
N ASP A 270 -1.89 -14.61 17.55
CA ASP A 270 -2.02 -15.34 18.81
C ASP A 270 -2.77 -14.48 19.84
N LYS A 271 -2.44 -13.20 19.92
CA LYS A 271 -3.15 -12.25 20.79
C LYS A 271 -4.61 -12.04 20.38
N ILE A 272 -4.89 -11.91 19.08
CA ILE A 272 -6.27 -11.80 18.57
C ILE A 272 -7.07 -13.05 18.94
N PHE A 273 -6.50 -14.24 18.74
CA PHE A 273 -7.15 -15.51 19.03
C PHE A 273 -7.30 -15.78 20.53
N GLU A 274 -6.34 -15.36 21.35
CA GLU A 274 -6.46 -15.39 22.80
C GLU A 274 -7.66 -14.54 23.27
N ILE A 275 -7.77 -13.31 22.76
CA ILE A 275 -8.90 -12.42 23.05
C ILE A 275 -10.23 -13.07 22.66
N MET A 276 -10.29 -13.70 21.48
CA MET A 276 -11.49 -14.42 21.05
C MET A 276 -11.79 -15.64 21.91
N GLY A 277 -10.77 -16.37 22.34
CA GLY A 277 -10.90 -17.53 23.23
C GLY A 277 -11.44 -17.16 24.61
N GLN A 278 -11.06 -16.00 25.13
CA GLN A 278 -11.59 -15.48 26.39
C GLN A 278 -13.12 -15.25 26.35
N CYS A 279 -13.70 -14.96 25.17
CA CYS A 279 -15.16 -14.85 25.03
C CYS A 279 -15.91 -16.16 25.31
N LYS A 280 -15.27 -17.33 25.12
CA LYS A 280 -15.95 -18.64 25.21
C LYS A 280 -16.17 -19.16 26.63
N GLY A 281 -15.61 -18.50 27.65
CA GLY A 281 -15.60 -18.98 29.03
C GLY A 281 -14.66 -20.18 29.24
N GLU A 282 -14.39 -20.53 30.51
CA GLU A 282 -13.36 -21.51 30.90
C GLU A 282 -13.64 -22.95 30.42
N GLU A 283 -14.91 -23.34 30.21
CA GLU A 283 -15.29 -24.74 29.90
C GLU A 283 -15.26 -25.11 28.40
N LYS A 284 -15.08 -24.14 27.48
CA LYS A 284 -15.14 -24.37 26.01
C LYS A 284 -13.93 -23.85 25.25
N GLN A 285 -12.76 -23.88 25.88
CA GLN A 285 -11.51 -23.39 25.30
C GLN A 285 -10.94 -24.29 24.18
N ALA A 286 -11.63 -24.41 23.04
CA ALA A 286 -10.95 -24.70 21.79
C ALA A 286 -10.12 -23.45 21.44
N HIS A 287 -8.82 -23.51 21.74
CA HIS A 287 -7.89 -22.45 21.35
C HIS A 287 -7.72 -22.51 19.83
N HIS A 288 -8.14 -21.46 19.12
CA HIS A 288 -7.63 -21.20 17.79
C HIS A 288 -6.11 -21.10 17.90
N ARG A 289 -5.39 -22.06 17.31
CA ARG A 289 -3.93 -22.05 17.29
C ARG A 289 -3.49 -21.79 15.86
N ILE A 290 -2.53 -20.88 15.73
CA ILE A 290 -1.82 -20.73 14.48
C ILE A 290 -1.03 -22.02 14.26
N HIS A 291 -1.41 -22.76 13.24
CA HIS A 291 -0.74 -23.99 12.86
C HIS A 291 0.57 -23.69 12.15
N ARG A 292 0.52 -22.72 11.24
CA ARG A 292 1.62 -22.43 10.34
C ARG A 292 1.52 -21.02 9.77
N ILE A 293 2.69 -20.38 9.63
CA ILE A 293 2.83 -19.15 8.85
C ILE A 293 3.78 -19.42 7.68
N ILE A 294 3.30 -19.15 6.47
CA ILE A 294 4.06 -19.33 5.23
C ILE A 294 4.22 -17.96 4.58
N ILE A 295 5.46 -17.58 4.26
CA ILE A 295 5.79 -16.31 3.58
C ILE A 295 6.37 -16.64 2.21
N TYR A 296 5.89 -16.03 1.14
CA TYR A 296 6.35 -16.25 -0.24
C TYR A 296 6.29 -14.98 -1.08
#